data_AF-A0A078FB90-F1
#
_entry.id   AF-A0A078FB90-F1
#
_cell.length_a   1.000
_cell.length_b   1.000
_cell.length_c   1.000
_cell.angle_alpha   90.00
_cell.angle_beta   90.00
_cell.angle_gamma   90.00
#
_symmetry.space_group_name_H-M   'P 1'
#
loop_
_entity.id
_entity.type
_entity.pdbx_description
1 polymer ?
#
loop_
_entity_poly.entity_id
_entity_poly.type
_entity_poly.pdbx_seq_one_letter_code
_entity_poly.pdbx_strand_id
1 'polypeptide(L)'
;MGDVKVDDDAILKSFLAEVGEVERDNEVVRILSCFKLNPFEHLNLSFDSSTDDVKRQYRKISLMVHPDKCKHPQAQEAFGALAKAQQLLLNDQERDYILTQVQAAKEELKMKRKKQLKKDTASKIKSLVDEGKHEQIYEQSEEFQKELKLKVREILTDQEWRRRKMAMRISEEEGRLKKDEEEQKEIRKKKREHEEQWEGTRENRVSSWRDFMKAGKKAKKGETRPPKLKTEDPNKSYVQRPVKKG
;
A
#
# COMPACT_ATOMS: atom_id res chain seq x y z
N MET A 1 68.36 17.65 -27.43
CA MET A 1 66.94 17.27 -27.58
C MET A 1 66.60 16.37 -26.41
N GLY A 2 65.97 16.91 -25.38
CA GLY A 2 65.52 16.13 -24.23
C GLY A 2 64.19 15.48 -24.59
N ASP A 3 64.17 14.15 -24.59
CA ASP A 3 62.96 13.34 -24.76
C ASP A 3 61.94 13.76 -23.70
N VAL A 4 60.89 14.47 -24.12
CA VAL A 4 59.68 14.67 -23.33
C VAL A 4 58.92 13.35 -23.39
N LYS A 5 59.40 12.36 -22.64
CA LYS A 5 58.54 11.26 -22.20
C LYS A 5 57.56 11.90 -21.22
N VAL A 6 56.46 12.44 -21.75
CA VAL A 6 55.27 12.63 -20.94
C VAL A 6 55.06 11.28 -20.27
N ASP A 7 55.03 11.30 -18.94
CA ASP A 7 55.03 10.10 -18.12
C ASP A 7 53.78 9.27 -18.46
N ASP A 8 53.94 8.31 -19.38
CA ASP A 8 52.84 7.50 -19.92
C ASP A 8 52.04 6.83 -18.79
N ASP A 9 52.70 6.56 -17.65
CA ASP A 9 52.09 6.05 -16.43
C ASP A 9 51.16 7.08 -15.75
N ALA A 10 51.53 8.36 -15.76
CA ALA A 10 50.67 9.44 -15.25
C ALA A 10 49.43 9.65 -16.14
N ILE A 11 49.59 9.58 -17.48
CA ILE A 11 48.47 9.64 -18.42
C ILE A 11 47.54 8.44 -18.21
N LEU A 12 48.09 7.23 -18.09
CA LEU A 12 47.33 6.02 -17.85
C LEU A 12 46.55 6.12 -16.53
N LYS A 13 47.19 6.61 -15.47
CA LYS A 13 46.54 6.78 -14.16
C LYS A 13 45.42 7.81 -14.19
N SER A 14 45.59 8.94 -14.88
CA SER A 14 44.50 9.91 -15.05
C SER A 14 43.34 9.35 -15.86
N PHE A 15 43.65 8.62 -16.95
CA PHE A 15 42.64 7.98 -17.78
C PHE A 15 41.84 6.92 -16.99
N LEU A 16 42.51 6.06 -16.23
CA LEU A 16 41.85 5.08 -15.37
C LEU A 16 40.98 5.73 -14.29
N ALA A 17 41.41 6.86 -13.72
CA ALA A 17 40.62 7.61 -12.76
C ALA A 17 39.35 8.23 -13.39
N GLU A 18 39.47 8.75 -14.62
CA GLU A 18 38.34 9.29 -15.39
C GLU A 18 37.35 8.18 -15.78
N VAL A 19 37.84 7.05 -16.30
CA VAL A 19 37.01 5.87 -16.59
C VAL A 19 36.28 5.41 -15.32
N GLY A 20 36.98 5.35 -14.18
CA GLY A 20 36.36 4.99 -12.90
C GLY A 20 35.35 6.02 -12.37
N GLU A 21 35.42 7.28 -12.79
CA GLU A 21 34.40 8.30 -12.50
C GLU A 21 33.15 8.09 -13.35
N VAL A 22 33.33 7.87 -14.65
CA VAL A 22 32.24 7.54 -15.58
C VAL A 22 31.53 6.25 -15.17
N GLU A 23 32.26 5.22 -14.73
CA GLU A 23 31.66 3.98 -14.23
C GLU A 23 30.81 4.21 -12.98
N ARG A 24 31.24 5.07 -12.06
CA ARG A 24 30.47 5.44 -10.86
C ARG A 24 29.18 6.16 -11.24
N ASP A 25 29.26 7.12 -12.14
CA ASP A 25 28.10 7.88 -12.61
C ASP A 25 27.10 7.00 -13.36
N ASN A 26 27.60 6.11 -14.24
CA ASN A 26 26.77 5.12 -14.93
C ASN A 26 26.04 4.20 -13.95
N GLU A 27 26.70 3.79 -12.86
CA GLU A 27 26.07 2.96 -11.85
C GLU A 27 24.96 3.71 -11.09
N VAL A 28 25.18 4.98 -10.75
CA VAL A 28 24.14 5.81 -10.11
C VAL A 28 22.91 5.89 -11.02
N VAL A 29 23.09 6.18 -12.30
CA VAL A 29 22.01 6.21 -13.30
C VAL A 29 21.33 4.85 -13.45
N ARG A 30 22.10 3.75 -13.44
CA ARG A 30 21.56 2.39 -13.50
C ARG A 30 20.67 2.09 -12.29
N ILE A 31 21.12 2.40 -11.07
CA ILE A 31 20.36 2.14 -9.84
C ILE A 31 19.05 2.93 -9.85
N LEU A 32 19.09 4.21 -10.23
CA LEU A 32 17.90 5.07 -10.26
C LEU A 32 16.91 4.70 -11.37
N SER A 33 17.40 4.12 -12.47
CA SER A 33 16.54 3.63 -13.56
C SER A 33 15.98 2.22 -13.31
N CYS A 34 16.42 1.52 -12.26
CA CYS A 34 15.88 0.21 -11.90
C CYS A 34 14.42 0.27 -11.46
N PHE A 35 13.72 -0.84 -11.64
CA PHE A 35 12.32 -0.91 -11.27
C PHE A 35 12.17 -0.90 -9.74
N LYS A 36 11.54 0.16 -9.19
CA LYS A 36 11.45 0.44 -7.74
C LYS A 36 10.91 -0.72 -6.89
N LEU A 37 10.06 -1.58 -7.44
CA LEU A 37 9.48 -2.71 -6.71
C LEU A 37 10.32 -4.00 -6.79
N ASN A 38 11.41 -4.01 -7.56
CA ASN A 38 12.31 -5.15 -7.68
C ASN A 38 13.68 -4.86 -7.03
N PRO A 39 13.92 -5.31 -5.80
CA PRO A 39 15.19 -5.11 -5.09
C PRO A 39 16.40 -5.80 -5.75
N PHE A 40 16.20 -6.93 -6.44
CA PHE A 40 17.31 -7.68 -7.07
C PHE A 40 17.95 -6.89 -8.21
N GLU A 41 17.15 -6.10 -8.95
CA GLU A 41 17.67 -5.25 -10.03
C GLU A 41 18.57 -4.12 -9.53
N HIS A 42 18.24 -3.54 -8.37
CA HIS A 42 19.06 -2.47 -7.77
C HIS A 42 20.48 -2.97 -7.45
N LEU A 43 20.60 -4.22 -6.96
CA LEU A 43 21.88 -4.86 -6.68
C LEU A 43 22.50 -5.57 -7.91
N ASN A 44 21.81 -5.58 -9.04
CA ASN A 44 22.21 -6.34 -10.24
C ASN A 44 22.48 -7.84 -9.94
N LEU A 45 21.59 -8.45 -9.16
CA LEU A 45 21.66 -9.86 -8.79
C LEU A 45 20.63 -10.70 -9.53
N SER A 46 20.91 -11.99 -9.66
CA SER A 46 19.91 -12.97 -10.09
C SER A 46 18.91 -13.22 -8.97
N PHE A 47 17.70 -13.65 -9.32
CA PHE A 47 16.69 -14.05 -8.35
C PHE A 47 17.14 -15.28 -7.53
N ASP A 48 18.06 -16.07 -8.06
CA ASP A 48 18.58 -17.28 -7.41
C ASP A 48 19.79 -16.98 -6.47
N SER A 49 20.21 -15.71 -6.36
CA SER A 49 21.34 -15.29 -5.52
C SER A 49 21.05 -15.44 -4.02
N SER A 50 22.03 -15.85 -3.22
CA SER A 50 21.87 -16.03 -1.77
C SER A 50 21.82 -14.71 -0.98
N THR A 51 21.43 -14.77 0.30
CA THR A 51 21.47 -13.59 1.20
C THR A 51 22.89 -13.08 1.44
N ASP A 52 23.90 -13.95 1.35
CA ASP A 52 25.30 -13.55 1.46
C ASP A 52 25.80 -12.85 0.19
N ASP A 53 25.33 -13.27 -0.99
CA ASP A 53 25.61 -12.57 -2.25
C ASP A 53 25.02 -11.16 -2.23
N VAL A 54 23.81 -11.00 -1.68
CA VAL A 54 23.18 -9.70 -1.44
C VAL A 54 24.07 -8.80 -0.59
N LYS A 55 24.64 -9.31 0.51
CA LYS A 55 25.54 -8.52 1.38
C LYS A 55 26.83 -8.15 0.67
N ARG A 56 27.46 -9.10 -0.04
CA ARG A 56 28.72 -8.86 -0.77
C ARG A 56 28.54 -7.82 -1.86
N GLN A 57 27.48 -7.98 -2.65
CA GLN A 57 27.19 -7.09 -3.77
C GLN A 57 26.78 -5.69 -3.29
N TYR A 58 25.99 -5.61 -2.21
CA TYR A 58 25.69 -4.33 -1.57
C TYR A 58 26.96 -3.59 -1.17
N ARG A 59 27.89 -4.26 -0.47
CA ARG A 59 29.18 -3.65 -0.06
C ARG A 59 29.98 -3.14 -1.25
N LYS A 60 30.01 -3.90 -2.35
CA LYS A 60 30.74 -3.53 -3.56
C LYS A 60 30.14 -2.26 -4.19
N ILE A 61 28.83 -2.27 -4.44
CA ILE A 61 28.15 -1.16 -5.12
C ILE A 61 28.10 0.07 -4.21
N SER A 62 27.80 -0.11 -2.91
CA SER A 62 27.65 1.01 -1.97
C SER A 62 28.94 1.82 -1.81
N LEU A 63 30.11 1.19 -1.86
CA LEU A 63 31.40 1.87 -1.89
C LEU A 63 31.64 2.63 -3.20
N MET A 64 31.11 2.13 -4.31
CA MET A 64 31.23 2.74 -5.64
C MET A 64 30.35 4.00 -5.75
N VAL A 65 29.11 3.91 -5.28
CA VAL A 65 28.11 5.01 -5.35
C VAL A 65 28.02 5.84 -4.07
N HIS A 66 28.97 5.70 -3.15
CA HIS A 66 28.96 6.47 -1.89
C HIS A 66 29.03 7.97 -2.19
N PRO A 67 28.21 8.83 -1.56
CA PRO A 67 28.17 10.26 -1.86
C PRO A 67 29.51 10.98 -1.64
N ASP A 68 30.35 10.51 -0.71
CA ASP A 68 31.70 11.08 -0.51
C ASP A 68 32.69 10.73 -1.63
N LYS A 69 32.47 9.59 -2.31
CA LYS A 69 33.38 9.08 -3.36
C LYS A 69 32.88 9.39 -4.75
N CYS A 70 31.57 9.40 -4.99
CA CYS A 70 30.94 9.68 -6.27
C CYS A 70 30.45 11.13 -6.29
N LYS A 71 30.93 11.92 -7.27
CA LYS A 71 30.57 13.34 -7.39
C LYS A 71 29.18 13.57 -8.02
N HIS A 72 28.49 12.50 -8.43
CA HIS A 72 27.18 12.59 -9.06
C HIS A 72 26.15 13.24 -8.10
N PRO A 73 25.34 14.22 -8.56
CA PRO A 73 24.39 14.93 -7.70
C PRO A 73 23.34 14.01 -7.06
N GLN A 74 22.99 12.91 -7.73
CA GLN A 74 22.02 11.93 -7.24
C GLN A 74 22.65 10.71 -6.52
N ALA A 75 23.95 10.73 -6.21
CA ALA A 75 24.62 9.62 -5.53
C ALA A 75 23.94 9.25 -4.20
N GLN A 76 23.50 10.25 -3.43
CA GLN A 76 22.77 10.04 -2.17
C GLN A 76 21.43 9.30 -2.38
N GLU A 77 20.69 9.66 -3.43
CA GLU A 77 19.42 9.01 -3.76
C GLU A 77 19.63 7.55 -4.18
N ALA A 78 20.62 7.29 -5.04
CA ALA A 78 20.98 5.95 -5.46
C ALA A 78 21.46 5.08 -4.29
N PHE A 79 22.29 5.63 -3.41
CA PHE A 79 22.73 4.95 -2.19
C PHE A 79 21.55 4.59 -1.28
N GLY A 80 20.59 5.51 -1.11
CA GLY A 80 19.35 5.26 -0.36
C GLY A 80 18.50 4.15 -0.96
N ALA A 81 18.32 4.15 -2.29
CA ALA A 81 17.60 3.09 -3.01
C ALA A 81 18.30 1.72 -2.84
N LEU A 82 19.63 1.70 -2.93
CA LEU A 82 20.44 0.51 -2.72
C LEU A 82 20.32 -0.05 -1.30
N ALA A 83 20.36 0.82 -0.28
CA ALA A 83 20.20 0.44 1.12
C ALA A 83 18.81 -0.14 1.39
N LYS A 84 17.76 0.48 0.84
CA LYS A 84 16.39 -0.03 0.93
C LYS A 84 16.25 -1.40 0.25
N ALA A 85 16.84 -1.58 -0.93
CA ALA A 85 16.83 -2.86 -1.62
C ALA A 85 17.51 -3.98 -0.81
N GLN A 86 18.66 -3.68 -0.19
CA GLN A 86 19.33 -4.62 0.70
C GLN A 86 18.46 -4.99 1.91
N GLN A 87 17.86 -4.01 2.58
CA GLN A 87 16.99 -4.26 3.74
C GLN A 87 15.82 -5.18 3.39
N LEU A 88 15.17 -4.95 2.24
CA LEU A 88 14.07 -5.81 1.77
C LEU A 88 14.55 -7.24 1.49
N LEU A 89 15.73 -7.41 0.90
CA LEU A 89 16.28 -8.73 0.58
C LEU A 89 16.89 -9.48 1.76
N LEU A 90 17.16 -8.80 2.86
CA LEU A 90 17.59 -9.39 4.13
C LEU A 90 16.42 -9.75 5.04
N ASN A 91 15.23 -9.20 4.80
CA ASN A 91 14.01 -9.60 5.49
C ASN A 91 13.45 -10.85 4.79
N ASP A 92 13.42 -11.98 5.52
CA ASP A 92 12.98 -13.26 4.98
C ASP A 92 11.55 -13.22 4.43
N GLN A 93 10.63 -12.48 5.07
CA GLN A 93 9.23 -12.39 4.62
C GLN A 93 9.09 -11.63 3.30
N GLU A 94 9.74 -10.47 3.19
CA GLU A 94 9.71 -9.65 1.98
C GLU A 94 10.44 -10.34 0.83
N ARG A 95 11.58 -10.99 1.14
CA ARG A 95 12.33 -11.78 0.18
C ARG A 95 11.50 -12.95 -0.34
N ASP A 96 10.88 -13.73 0.53
CA ASP A 96 10.03 -14.87 0.16
C ASP A 96 8.82 -14.43 -0.69
N TYR A 97 8.21 -13.30 -0.33
CA TYR A 97 7.14 -12.70 -1.13
C TYR A 97 7.58 -12.42 -2.57
N ILE A 98 8.74 -11.76 -2.75
CA ILE A 98 9.28 -11.45 -4.07
C ILE A 98 9.63 -12.74 -4.83
N LEU A 99 10.28 -13.71 -4.17
CA LEU A 99 10.63 -15.00 -4.78
C LEU A 99 9.40 -15.79 -5.22
N THR A 100 8.31 -15.74 -4.44
CA THR A 100 7.03 -16.33 -4.81
C THR A 100 6.46 -15.68 -6.09
N GLN A 101 6.55 -14.35 -6.23
CA GLN A 101 6.14 -13.68 -7.47
C GLN A 101 7.05 -14.04 -8.65
N VAL A 102 8.35 -14.19 -8.42
CA VAL A 102 9.30 -14.66 -9.44
C VAL A 102 8.98 -16.08 -9.88
N GLN A 103 8.64 -16.96 -8.95
CA GLN A 103 8.26 -18.33 -9.28
C GLN A 103 6.96 -18.37 -10.09
N ALA A 104 5.95 -17.58 -9.72
CA ALA A 104 4.73 -17.44 -10.51
C ALA A 104 5.02 -16.93 -11.93
N ALA A 105 5.92 -15.95 -12.08
CA ALA A 105 6.36 -15.46 -13.39
C ALA A 105 7.06 -16.56 -14.21
N LYS A 106 7.99 -17.32 -13.59
CA LYS A 106 8.68 -18.45 -14.22
C LYS A 106 7.68 -19.50 -14.73
N GLU A 107 6.69 -19.87 -13.92
CA GLU A 107 5.67 -20.85 -14.28
C GLU A 107 4.77 -20.39 -15.42
N GLU A 108 4.34 -19.12 -15.42
CA GLU A 108 3.51 -18.57 -16.50
C GLU A 108 4.26 -18.59 -17.84
N LEU A 109 5.54 -18.24 -17.84
CA LEU A 109 6.39 -18.31 -19.04
C LEU A 109 6.59 -19.74 -19.53
N LYS A 110 6.87 -20.69 -18.62
CA LYS A 110 6.95 -22.13 -18.96
C LYS A 110 5.65 -22.62 -19.58
N MET A 111 4.50 -22.24 -19.03
CA MET A 111 3.18 -22.61 -19.56
C MET A 111 2.91 -22.00 -20.93
N LYS A 112 3.29 -20.73 -21.15
CA LYS A 112 3.20 -20.06 -22.46
C LYS A 112 4.07 -20.78 -23.50
N ARG A 113 5.31 -21.12 -23.16
CA ARG A 113 6.23 -21.86 -24.03
C ARG A 113 5.70 -23.24 -24.37
N LYS A 114 5.24 -24.00 -23.38
CA LYS A 114 4.62 -25.32 -23.58
C LYS A 114 3.39 -25.27 -24.50
N LYS A 115 2.56 -24.22 -24.39
CA LYS A 115 1.43 -24.00 -25.31
C LYS A 115 1.89 -23.70 -26.73
N GLN A 116 2.97 -22.93 -26.92
CA GLN A 116 3.55 -22.67 -28.24
C GLN A 116 4.09 -23.95 -28.89
N LEU A 117 4.86 -24.75 -28.15
CA LEU A 117 5.38 -26.03 -28.68
C LEU A 117 4.26 -27.02 -29.03
N LYS A 118 3.14 -27.01 -28.29
CA LYS A 118 1.98 -27.86 -28.63
C LYS A 118 1.32 -27.51 -29.96
N LYS A 119 1.45 -26.26 -30.43
CA LYS A 119 0.87 -25.80 -31.70
C LYS A 119 1.72 -26.18 -32.91
N ASP A 120 2.99 -26.51 -32.69
CA ASP A 120 3.97 -26.69 -33.75
C ASP A 120 4.59 -28.10 -33.67
N THR A 121 4.08 -29.01 -34.50
CA THR A 121 4.37 -30.46 -34.44
C THR A 121 5.87 -30.77 -34.60
N ALA A 122 6.60 -29.99 -35.41
CA ALA A 122 8.04 -30.13 -35.62
C ALA A 122 8.85 -29.77 -34.35
N SER A 123 8.48 -28.68 -33.68
CA SER A 123 9.09 -28.23 -32.43
C SER A 123 8.79 -29.20 -31.26
N LYS A 124 7.61 -29.83 -31.27
CA LYS A 124 7.23 -30.88 -30.30
C LYS A 124 8.11 -32.13 -30.43
N ILE A 125 8.36 -32.60 -31.66
CA ILE A 125 9.23 -33.76 -31.92
C ILE A 125 10.67 -33.45 -31.49
N LYS A 126 11.19 -32.25 -31.79
CA LYS A 126 12.53 -31.83 -31.36
C LYS A 126 12.68 -31.76 -29.83
N SER A 127 11.66 -31.26 -29.13
CA SER A 127 11.68 -31.19 -27.65
C SER A 127 11.60 -32.55 -26.95
N LEU A 128 10.97 -33.55 -27.58
CA LEU A 128 10.87 -34.92 -27.05
C LEU A 128 12.18 -35.70 -27.18
N VAL A 129 13.00 -35.36 -28.18
CA VAL A 129 14.29 -36.02 -28.45
C VAL A 129 15.39 -35.55 -27.49
N ASP A 130 15.28 -34.35 -26.91
CA ASP A 130 16.34 -33.70 -26.13
C ASP A 130 16.21 -33.88 -24.59
N GLU A 131 15.37 -34.80 -24.12
CA GLU A 131 15.24 -35.23 -22.70
C GLU A 131 15.28 -34.09 -21.65
N GLY A 132 14.64 -32.95 -21.92
CA GLY A 132 14.58 -31.82 -20.98
C GLY A 132 15.83 -30.93 -20.90
N LYS A 133 16.94 -31.30 -21.55
CA LYS A 133 18.13 -30.43 -21.67
C LYS A 133 17.81 -29.14 -22.42
N HIS A 134 16.99 -29.20 -23.45
CA HIS A 134 16.57 -28.03 -24.23
C HIS A 134 15.76 -27.02 -23.39
N GLU A 135 14.99 -27.49 -22.40
CA GLU A 135 14.22 -26.59 -21.52
C GLU A 135 15.16 -25.92 -20.50
N GLN A 136 16.12 -26.65 -19.93
CA GLN A 136 17.14 -26.09 -19.04
C GLN A 136 18.04 -25.06 -19.75
N ILE A 137 18.46 -25.34 -20.98
CA ILE A 137 19.24 -24.40 -21.79
C ILE A 137 18.43 -23.14 -22.11
N TYR A 138 17.13 -23.29 -22.39
CA TYR A 138 16.25 -22.16 -22.63
C TYR A 138 16.03 -21.32 -21.37
N GLU A 139 15.84 -21.94 -20.20
CA GLU A 139 15.70 -21.22 -18.92
C GLU A 139 16.98 -20.46 -18.53
N GLN A 140 18.15 -20.93 -18.96
CA GLN A 140 19.42 -20.25 -18.78
C GLN A 140 19.71 -19.21 -19.87
N SER A 141 18.95 -19.19 -20.97
CA SER A 141 19.13 -18.24 -22.07
C SER A 141 18.89 -16.81 -21.61
N GLU A 142 19.68 -15.86 -22.14
CA GLU A 142 19.49 -14.44 -21.89
C GLU A 142 18.08 -13.95 -22.28
N GLU A 143 17.49 -14.54 -23.32
CA GLU A 143 16.15 -14.19 -23.78
C GLU A 143 15.11 -14.49 -22.70
N PHE A 144 15.20 -15.69 -22.09
CA PHE A 144 14.30 -16.08 -21.02
C PHE A 144 14.52 -15.24 -19.77
N GLN A 145 15.77 -14.93 -19.40
CA GLN A 145 16.05 -14.05 -18.27
C GLN A 145 15.49 -12.64 -18.48
N LYS A 146 15.57 -12.11 -19.71
CA LYS A 146 14.97 -10.81 -20.07
C LYS A 146 13.43 -10.89 -20.02
N GLU A 147 12.81 -11.92 -20.59
CA GLU A 147 11.36 -12.11 -20.53
C GLU A 147 10.86 -12.31 -19.09
N LEU A 148 11.62 -13.05 -18.27
CA LEU A 148 11.34 -13.25 -16.84
C LEU A 148 11.40 -11.93 -16.09
N LYS A 149 12.45 -11.12 -16.26
CA LYS A 149 12.53 -9.80 -15.62
C LYS A 149 11.34 -8.91 -15.97
N LEU A 150 10.95 -8.87 -17.26
CA LEU A 150 9.77 -8.12 -17.70
C LEU A 150 8.48 -8.64 -17.06
N LYS A 151 8.32 -9.96 -17.01
CA LYS A 151 7.13 -10.58 -16.42
C LYS A 151 7.04 -10.35 -14.91
N VAL A 152 8.16 -10.43 -14.21
CA VAL A 152 8.24 -10.11 -12.77
C VAL A 152 7.86 -8.66 -12.53
N ARG A 153 8.33 -7.71 -13.34
CA ARG A 153 7.93 -6.30 -13.25
C ARG A 153 6.42 -6.13 -13.43
N GLU A 154 5.82 -6.82 -14.40
CA GLU A 154 4.36 -6.80 -14.62
C GLU A 154 3.60 -7.30 -13.39
N ILE A 155 3.95 -8.48 -12.87
CA ILE A 155 3.29 -9.09 -11.71
C ILE A 155 3.44 -8.20 -10.47
N LEU A 156 4.64 -7.70 -10.18
CA LEU A 156 4.87 -6.82 -9.03
C LEU A 156 4.08 -5.52 -9.13
N THR A 157 3.96 -4.94 -10.33
CA THR A 157 3.15 -3.74 -10.56
C THR A 157 1.67 -4.00 -10.26
N ASP A 158 1.12 -5.10 -10.77
CA ASP A 158 -0.27 -5.47 -10.60
C ASP A 158 -0.59 -5.81 -9.12
N GLN A 159 0.32 -6.51 -8.43
CA GLN A 159 0.17 -6.79 -7.00
C GLN A 159 0.22 -5.52 -6.14
N GLU A 160 1.16 -4.61 -6.41
CA GLU A 160 1.25 -3.34 -5.70
C GLU A 160 0.00 -2.47 -5.94
N TRP A 161 -0.51 -2.46 -7.17
CA TRP A 161 -1.77 -1.80 -7.50
C TRP A 161 -2.95 -2.39 -6.70
N ARG A 162 -3.06 -3.72 -6.65
CA ARG A 162 -4.09 -4.42 -5.84
C ARG A 162 -3.95 -4.10 -4.36
N ARG A 163 -2.73 -4.09 -3.82
CA ARG A 163 -2.44 -3.77 -2.42
C ARG A 163 -2.88 -2.34 -2.09
N ARG A 164 -2.52 -1.36 -2.91
CA ARG A 164 -2.93 0.04 -2.72
C ARG A 164 -4.45 0.21 -2.80
N LYS A 165 -5.09 -0.43 -3.78
CA LYS A 165 -6.54 -0.40 -3.94
C LYS A 165 -7.28 -1.09 -2.79
N MET A 166 -6.71 -2.14 -2.21
CA MET A 166 -7.26 -2.78 -1.01
C MET A 166 -7.10 -1.86 0.20
N ALA A 167 -5.91 -1.30 0.43
CA ALA A 167 -5.64 -0.39 1.56
C ALA A 167 -6.55 0.84 1.54
N MET A 168 -6.80 1.42 0.36
CA MET A 168 -7.73 2.54 0.21
C MET A 168 -9.16 2.16 0.63
N ARG A 169 -9.64 0.97 0.25
CA ARG A 169 -10.97 0.48 0.64
C ARG A 169 -11.07 0.22 2.15
N ILE A 170 -10.05 -0.38 2.75
CA ILE A 170 -10.01 -0.64 4.19
C ILE A 170 -10.06 0.69 4.96
N SER A 171 -9.25 1.68 4.57
CA SER A 171 -9.23 2.99 5.21
C SER A 171 -10.58 3.72 5.10
N GLU A 172 -11.26 3.60 3.97
CA GLU A 172 -12.61 4.14 3.78
C GLU A 172 -13.63 3.46 4.71
N GLU A 173 -13.60 2.13 4.81
CA GLU A 173 -14.46 1.36 5.71
C GLU A 173 -14.18 1.68 7.19
N GLU A 174 -12.91 1.77 7.59
CA GLU A 174 -12.51 2.18 8.94
C GLU A 174 -12.99 3.60 9.26
N GLY A 175 -12.89 4.52 8.29
CA GLY A 175 -13.39 5.89 8.43
C GLY A 175 -14.90 5.96 8.62
N ARG A 176 -15.64 5.13 7.87
CA ARG A 176 -17.10 5.00 8.04
C ARG A 176 -17.46 4.43 9.42
N LEU A 177 -16.81 3.36 9.83
CA LEU A 177 -17.05 2.73 11.12
C LEU A 177 -16.77 3.69 12.28
N LYS A 178 -15.68 4.47 12.19
CA LYS A 178 -15.34 5.48 13.20
C LYS A 178 -16.41 6.57 13.29
N LYS A 179 -16.93 7.04 12.16
CA LYS A 179 -18.01 8.04 12.12
C LYS A 179 -19.29 7.50 12.76
N ASP A 180 -19.66 6.26 12.46
CA ASP A 180 -20.82 5.60 13.06
C ASP A 180 -20.62 5.42 14.58
N GLU A 181 -19.40 5.09 15.01
CA GLU A 181 -19.06 4.99 16.44
C GLU A 181 -19.16 6.34 17.16
N GLU A 182 -18.68 7.42 16.56
CA GLU A 182 -18.80 8.79 17.07
C GLU A 182 -20.27 9.23 17.15
N GLU A 183 -21.07 8.95 16.12
CA GLU A 183 -22.50 9.25 16.13
C GLU A 183 -23.24 8.48 17.24
N GLN A 184 -22.92 7.19 17.42
CA GLN A 184 -23.47 6.40 18.51
C GLN A 184 -23.06 6.93 19.90
N LYS A 185 -21.81 7.39 20.05
CA LYS A 185 -21.34 8.03 21.29
C LYS A 185 -22.11 9.32 21.56
N GLU A 186 -22.32 10.16 20.55
CA GLU A 186 -23.10 11.39 20.67
C GLU A 186 -24.58 11.12 20.97
N ILE A 187 -25.21 10.13 20.33
CA ILE A 187 -26.58 9.71 20.66
C ILE A 187 -26.67 9.25 22.11
N ARG A 188 -25.72 8.42 22.58
CA ARG A 188 -25.67 7.95 23.97
C ARG A 188 -25.47 9.11 24.94
N LYS A 189 -24.62 10.07 24.59
CA LYS A 189 -24.38 11.29 25.38
C LYS A 189 -25.64 12.14 25.48
N LYS A 190 -26.27 12.46 24.35
CA LYS A 190 -27.55 13.20 24.31
C LYS A 190 -28.66 12.49 25.08
N LYS A 191 -28.75 11.16 24.97
CA LYS A 191 -29.72 10.38 25.73
C LYS A 191 -29.49 10.49 27.24
N ARG A 192 -28.22 10.41 27.68
CA ARG A 192 -27.84 10.58 29.08
C ARG A 192 -28.16 11.98 29.59
N GLU A 193 -27.78 13.02 28.84
CA GLU A 193 -28.07 14.42 29.17
C GLU A 193 -29.59 14.68 29.26
N HIS A 194 -30.38 14.12 28.33
CA HIS A 194 -31.83 14.21 28.38
C HIS A 194 -32.42 13.49 29.61
N GLU A 195 -31.90 12.32 29.97
CA GLU A 195 -32.33 11.57 31.15
C GLU A 195 -31.99 12.31 32.45
N GLU A 196 -30.79 12.90 32.54
CA GLU A 196 -30.38 13.76 33.65
C GLU A 196 -31.29 14.99 33.78
N GLN A 197 -31.62 15.66 32.67
CA GLN A 197 -32.55 16.79 32.66
C GLN A 197 -33.98 16.36 33.07
N TRP A 198 -34.43 15.19 32.60
CA TRP A 198 -35.73 14.63 32.97
C TRP A 198 -35.80 14.30 34.46
N GLU A 199 -34.79 13.64 35.03
CA GLU A 199 -34.72 13.35 36.45
C GLU A 199 -34.56 14.65 37.27
N GLY A 200 -33.79 15.63 36.81
CA GLY A 200 -33.68 16.94 37.46
C GLY A 200 -35.03 17.67 37.57
N THR A 201 -35.93 17.51 36.59
CA THR A 201 -37.29 18.06 36.65
C THR A 201 -38.29 17.19 37.42
N ARG A 202 -37.87 16.03 37.95
CA ARG A 202 -38.74 15.08 38.64
C ARG A 202 -39.44 15.68 39.84
N GLU A 203 -38.71 16.40 40.71
CA GLU A 203 -39.32 16.99 41.91
C GLU A 203 -40.38 18.03 41.55
N ASN A 204 -40.10 18.87 40.56
CA ASN A 204 -41.07 19.85 40.04
C ASN A 204 -42.31 19.16 39.46
N ARG A 205 -42.13 18.10 38.68
CA ARG A 205 -43.23 17.31 38.10
C ARG A 205 -44.05 16.60 39.18
N VAL A 206 -43.40 15.99 40.17
CA VAL A 206 -44.03 15.34 41.32
C VAL A 206 -44.77 16.36 42.19
N SER A 207 -44.19 17.54 42.43
CA SER A 207 -44.86 18.62 43.16
C SER A 207 -46.09 19.11 42.41
N SER A 208 -45.96 19.41 41.11
CA SER A 208 -47.09 19.81 40.27
C SER A 208 -48.21 18.77 40.25
N TRP A 209 -47.87 17.48 40.24
CA TRP A 209 -48.86 16.39 40.31
C TRP A 209 -49.51 16.28 41.70
N ARG A 210 -48.75 16.44 42.79
CA ARG A 210 -49.28 16.51 44.16
C ARG A 210 -50.23 17.70 44.32
N ASP A 211 -49.91 18.84 43.75
CA ASP A 211 -50.72 20.05 43.80
C ASP A 211 -52.00 19.90 42.98
N PHE A 212 -51.95 19.27 41.80
CA PHE A 212 -53.14 18.88 41.03
C PHE A 212 -54.07 17.96 41.82
N MET A 213 -53.52 16.93 42.47
CA MET A 213 -54.30 16.02 43.33
C MET A 213 -54.92 16.73 44.55
N LYS A 214 -54.22 17.71 45.14
CA LYS A 214 -54.76 18.55 46.23
C LYS A 214 -55.84 19.51 45.73
N ALA A 215 -55.67 20.11 44.55
CA ALA A 215 -56.66 20.98 43.91
C ALA A 215 -57.95 20.22 43.57
N GLY A 216 -57.85 18.95 43.16
CA GLY A 216 -58.98 18.06 42.94
C GLY A 216 -59.84 17.78 44.20
N LYS A 217 -59.29 17.93 45.41
CA LYS A 217 -60.05 17.82 46.66
C LYS A 217 -60.72 19.14 47.10
N LYS A 218 -60.35 20.30 46.54
CA LYS A 218 -60.94 21.61 46.90
C LYS A 218 -61.85 22.21 45.83
N ALA A 219 -61.98 21.61 44.65
CA ALA A 219 -62.86 22.09 43.60
C ALA A 219 -64.20 21.31 43.58
N LYS A 220 -65.10 21.62 44.52
CA LYS A 220 -66.53 21.62 44.23
C LYS A 220 -66.94 23.07 43.98
N LYS A 221 -67.55 23.31 42.82
CA LYS A 221 -68.20 24.54 42.31
C LYS A 221 -67.34 25.40 41.35
N GLY A 222 -67.43 25.06 40.07
CA GLY A 222 -66.98 25.88 38.95
C GLY A 222 -66.91 25.04 37.67
N GLU A 223 -67.75 25.35 36.68
CA GLU A 223 -67.89 24.63 35.40
C GLU A 223 -66.56 24.36 34.70
N THR A 224 -66.36 23.11 34.26
CA THR A 224 -65.24 22.70 33.41
C THR A 224 -65.43 23.22 31.99
N ARG A 225 -64.78 24.35 31.67
CA ARG A 225 -64.54 24.71 30.26
C ARG A 225 -63.28 23.99 29.76
N PRO A 226 -63.32 23.27 28.62
CA PRO A 226 -62.13 22.62 28.08
C PRO A 226 -61.07 23.69 27.74
N PRO A 227 -59.78 23.44 28.02
CA PRO A 227 -58.71 24.35 27.64
C PRO A 227 -58.72 24.63 26.14
N LYS A 228 -58.63 25.89 25.73
CA LYS A 228 -58.45 26.23 24.31
C LYS A 228 -57.17 25.56 23.82
N LEU A 229 -57.31 24.75 22.76
CA LEU A 229 -56.21 24.12 22.05
C LEU A 229 -55.22 25.22 21.63
N LYS A 230 -54.04 25.26 22.24
CA LYS A 230 -52.97 26.16 21.77
C LYS A 230 -52.55 25.65 20.40
N THR A 231 -52.82 26.48 19.40
CA THR A 231 -52.37 26.32 18.02
C THR A 231 -50.86 26.15 17.98
N GLU A 232 -50.45 24.98 17.52
CA GLU A 232 -49.28 24.66 16.69
C GLU A 232 -48.06 25.59 16.80
N ASP A 233 -47.01 25.05 17.42
CA ASP A 233 -45.63 25.44 17.18
C ASP A 233 -45.22 24.89 15.80
N PRO A 234 -44.82 25.72 14.81
CA PRO A 234 -44.49 25.29 13.45
C PRO A 234 -43.40 24.21 13.34
N ASN A 235 -42.68 23.89 14.41
CA ASN A 235 -41.58 22.91 14.42
C ASN A 235 -41.88 21.56 15.10
N LYS A 236 -43.15 21.26 15.45
CA LYS A 236 -43.53 19.94 15.99
C LYS A 236 -44.69 19.32 15.22
N SER A 237 -44.36 18.55 14.18
CA SER A 237 -45.29 17.73 13.43
C SER A 237 -45.69 16.48 14.24
N TYR A 238 -46.79 16.55 15.00
CA TYR A 238 -47.54 15.34 15.31
C TYR A 238 -49.03 15.62 15.22
N VAL A 239 -49.57 15.32 14.05
CA VAL A 239 -50.96 15.56 13.64
C VAL A 239 -51.87 14.52 14.30
N GLN A 240 -52.85 14.96 15.09
CA GLN A 240 -54.07 14.19 15.35
C GLN A 240 -55.29 15.02 14.93
N ARG A 241 -55.99 14.57 13.88
CA ARG A 241 -57.24 15.17 13.40
C ARG A 241 -58.44 14.62 14.18
N PRO A 242 -59.42 15.45 14.62
CA PRO A 242 -60.67 14.96 15.17
C PRO A 242 -61.80 14.77 14.13
N VAL A 243 -62.67 13.85 14.53
CA VAL A 243 -63.78 13.13 13.89
C VAL A 243 -64.92 14.02 13.35
N LYS A 244 -65.62 13.57 12.29
CA LYS A 244 -67.01 13.96 12.02
C LYS A 244 -67.92 12.72 11.99
N LYS A 245 -68.94 12.70 12.85
CA LYS A 245 -70.20 12.01 12.58
C LYS A 245 -71.33 12.91 13.05
N GLY A 246 -72.33 13.04 12.16
CA GLY A 246 -73.51 13.89 12.32
C GLY A 246 -74.57 13.31 13.22
#